data_AF-A0A2D6ESY6-F1
#
_entry.id   AF-A0A2D6ESY6-F1
#
_cell.length_a   1.000
_cell.length_b   1.000
_cell.length_c   1.000
_cell.angle_alpha   90.00
_cell.angle_beta   90.00
_cell.angle_gamma   90.00
#
_symmetry.space_group_name_H-M   'P 1'
#
loop_
_entity.id
_entity.type
_entity.pdbx_description
1 polymer ?
#
loop_
_entity_poly.entity_id
_entity_poly.type
_entity_poly.pdbx_seq_one_letter_code
_entity_poly.pdbx_strand_id
1 'polypeptide(L)'
;MKCPGQDSRYWKPGAIFEEKCPKCGHVVEFFKDDTSRKCEKCAHRFVNPKMDFGCASYCEYADQCLGTLPPELLAQKEDLLKDRVAVEMKRYFKSDFMRIGHATRVARYAERIGKQEGGNLAAILAAAYLHDIGIHEAERKHGSSEAKYQEEEGPPIARSIMTRLGAKEELIEEVCDIIGHHHHPRADETTNFKAVYDSDLIVNLEERQKENLLDEANLSNVIEKSFLTENGRKEAKKVFNIEEAQ
;
A
#
# COMPACT_ATOMS: atom_id res chain seq x y z
N MET A 1 -3.69 -18.60 40.24
CA MET A 1 -2.65 -17.65 40.67
C MET A 1 -2.66 -16.47 39.70
N LYS A 2 -2.72 -15.21 40.18
CA LYS A 2 -2.64 -14.04 39.30
C LYS A 2 -1.19 -13.85 38.83
N CYS A 3 -1.00 -13.46 37.58
CA CYS A 3 0.32 -13.11 37.06
C CYS A 3 0.90 -11.95 37.90
N PRO A 4 2.15 -12.04 38.41
CA PRO A 4 2.77 -10.96 39.18
C PRO A 4 2.77 -9.60 38.45
N GLY A 5 2.77 -9.63 37.12
CA GLY A 5 2.65 -8.42 36.27
C GLY A 5 1.31 -7.69 36.42
N GLN A 6 0.21 -8.40 36.69
CA GLN A 6 -1.15 -7.89 36.88
C GLN A 6 -1.56 -7.75 38.35
N ASP A 7 -0.64 -8.02 39.28
CA ASP A 7 -0.89 -7.88 40.70
C ASP A 7 -0.42 -6.50 41.17
N SER A 8 -1.39 -5.67 41.59
CA SER A 8 -1.15 -4.28 42.00
C SER A 8 -0.21 -4.15 43.19
N ARG A 9 0.00 -5.23 43.96
CA ARG A 9 0.95 -5.27 45.09
C ARG A 9 2.42 -5.13 44.65
N TYR A 10 2.74 -5.44 43.39
CA TYR A 10 4.10 -5.36 42.85
C TYR A 10 4.31 -4.16 41.91
N TRP A 11 3.38 -3.20 41.92
CA TRP A 11 3.47 -2.04 41.04
C TRP A 11 4.45 -1.01 41.57
N LYS A 12 5.24 -0.42 40.66
CA LYS A 12 6.22 0.63 40.95
C LYS A 12 5.59 2.01 40.72
N PRO A 13 6.18 3.09 41.26
CA PRO A 13 5.80 4.46 40.90
C PRO A 13 5.79 4.63 39.38
N GLY A 14 4.70 5.19 38.84
CA GLY A 14 4.45 5.29 37.39
C GLY A 14 3.56 4.18 36.79
N ALA A 15 3.10 3.22 37.61
CA ALA A 15 2.11 2.22 37.19
C ALA A 15 0.69 2.79 37.03
N ILE A 16 0.44 3.99 37.56
CA ILE A 16 -0.74 4.80 37.28
C ILE A 16 -0.24 6.11 36.72
N PHE A 17 -0.83 6.56 35.63
CA PHE A 17 -0.43 7.79 34.95
C PHE A 17 -1.63 8.44 34.26
N GLU A 18 -1.50 9.72 33.98
CA GLU A 18 -2.55 10.54 33.38
C GLU A 18 -2.25 10.78 31.90
N GLU A 19 -3.28 10.68 31.07
CA GLU A 19 -3.21 11.02 29.64
C GLU A 19 -4.35 11.92 29.22
N LYS A 20 -4.09 12.80 28.26
CA LYS A 20 -5.12 13.71 27.72
C LYS A 20 -5.98 12.97 26.70
N CYS A 21 -7.29 13.05 26.85
CA CYS A 21 -8.22 12.51 25.87
C CYS A 21 -8.01 13.20 24.51
N PRO A 22 -7.75 12.46 23.42
CA PRO A 22 -7.47 13.03 22.11
C PRO A 22 -8.66 13.80 21.52
N LYS A 23 -9.88 13.55 22.00
CA LYS A 23 -11.11 14.19 21.51
C LYS A 23 -11.46 15.49 22.23
N CYS A 24 -11.21 15.59 23.54
CA CYS A 24 -11.70 16.72 24.35
C CYS A 24 -10.67 17.32 25.32
N GLY A 25 -9.45 16.78 25.34
CA GLY A 25 -8.35 17.24 26.19
C GLY A 25 -8.50 16.95 27.68
N HIS A 26 -9.60 16.30 28.11
CA HIS A 26 -9.81 15.94 29.50
C HIS A 26 -8.80 14.89 29.95
N VAL A 27 -8.28 15.05 31.16
CA VAL A 27 -7.31 14.12 31.74
C VAL A 27 -8.01 12.83 32.11
N VAL A 28 -7.45 11.70 31.70
CA VAL A 28 -7.94 10.36 31.99
C VAL A 28 -6.82 9.57 32.64
N GLU A 29 -7.13 8.97 33.78
CA GLU A 29 -6.20 8.11 34.50
C GLU A 29 -6.15 6.70 33.88
N PHE A 30 -4.94 6.24 33.61
CA PHE A 30 -4.60 4.91 33.11
C PHE A 30 -3.79 4.13 34.13
N PHE A 31 -4.11 2.85 34.23
CA PHE A 31 -3.35 1.85 34.96
C PHE A 31 -2.48 1.11 33.94
N LYS A 32 -1.29 0.65 34.34
CA LYS A 32 -0.32 0.05 33.41
C LYS A 32 -0.87 -1.16 32.65
N ASP A 33 -1.88 -1.84 33.19
CA ASP A 33 -2.52 -3.03 32.65
C ASP A 33 -3.88 -2.74 31.96
N ASP A 34 -4.35 -1.49 32.00
CA ASP A 34 -5.48 -1.07 31.19
C ASP A 34 -5.07 -1.09 29.72
N THR A 35 -5.79 -1.86 28.90
CA THR A 35 -5.63 -1.82 27.44
C THR A 35 -6.27 -0.56 26.84
N SER A 36 -7.39 -0.11 27.41
CA SER A 36 -8.10 1.11 26.99
C SER A 36 -8.96 1.67 28.13
N ARG A 37 -9.22 2.98 28.10
CA ARG A 37 -10.11 3.68 29.05
C ARG A 37 -11.13 4.54 28.31
N LYS A 38 -12.27 4.76 28.95
CA LYS A 38 -13.33 5.66 28.48
C LYS A 38 -13.16 7.02 29.15
N CYS A 39 -13.12 8.09 28.38
CA CYS A 39 -13.13 9.44 28.91
C CYS A 39 -14.48 9.75 29.58
N GLU A 40 -14.46 10.17 30.84
CA GLU A 40 -15.69 10.50 31.59
C GLU A 40 -16.43 11.72 31.00
N LYS A 41 -15.69 12.67 30.41
CA LYS A 41 -16.27 13.91 29.87
C LYS A 41 -16.98 13.72 28.52
N CYS A 42 -16.37 12.98 27.59
CA CYS A 42 -16.89 12.88 26.21
C CYS A 42 -17.24 11.46 25.77
N ALA A 43 -17.18 10.49 26.68
CA ALA A 43 -17.42 9.07 26.45
C ALA A 43 -16.50 8.40 25.40
N HIS A 44 -15.52 9.11 24.85
CA HIS A 44 -14.57 8.58 23.88
C HIS A 44 -13.63 7.57 24.52
N ARG A 45 -13.50 6.39 23.92
CA ARG A 45 -12.63 5.31 24.37
C ARG A 45 -11.33 5.34 23.57
N PHE A 46 -10.19 5.34 24.26
CA PHE A 46 -8.87 5.33 23.64
C PHE A 46 -7.91 4.42 24.40
N VAL A 47 -6.87 3.99 23.70
CA VAL A 47 -5.88 3.01 24.19
C VAL A 47 -4.87 3.63 25.15
N ASN A 48 -4.25 2.77 25.96
CA ASN A 48 -3.12 3.12 26.81
C ASN A 48 -1.86 3.42 25.95
N PRO A 49 -1.36 4.66 25.88
CA PRO A 49 -0.22 5.00 25.01
C PRO A 49 1.10 4.33 25.39
N LYS A 50 1.23 3.83 26.62
CA LYS A 50 2.43 3.17 27.15
C LYS A 50 2.40 1.65 27.00
N MET A 51 1.31 1.10 26.45
CA MET A 51 1.17 -0.34 26.20
C MET A 51 1.60 -0.68 24.77
N ASP A 52 2.40 -1.74 24.62
CA ASP A 52 2.82 -2.24 23.31
C ASP A 52 1.67 -3.02 22.64
N PHE A 53 1.15 -2.47 21.56
CA PHE A 53 0.11 -3.09 20.74
C PHE A 53 0.67 -3.63 19.42
N GLY A 54 1.91 -4.12 19.39
CA GLY A 54 2.47 -4.74 18.19
C GLY A 54 1.57 -5.83 17.58
N CYS A 55 0.80 -6.57 18.39
CA CYS A 55 -0.18 -7.54 17.88
C CYS A 55 -1.38 -6.91 17.16
N ALA A 56 -1.76 -5.68 17.52
CA ALA A 56 -2.89 -4.98 16.92
C ALA A 56 -2.56 -4.45 15.52
N SER A 57 -1.29 -4.15 15.23
CA SER A 57 -0.83 -3.76 13.89
C SER A 57 -1.05 -4.87 12.85
N TYR A 58 -1.12 -6.13 13.28
CA TYR A 58 -1.36 -7.30 12.40
C TYR A 58 -2.77 -7.88 12.51
N CYS A 59 -3.61 -7.39 13.42
CA CYS A 59 -4.92 -7.98 13.72
C CYS A 59 -6.04 -7.30 12.92
N GLU A 60 -6.83 -8.10 12.21
CA GLU A 60 -8.03 -7.65 11.47
C GLU A 60 -9.07 -7.00 12.40
N TYR A 61 -9.21 -7.53 13.62
CA TYR A 61 -10.17 -7.08 14.63
C TYR A 61 -9.62 -6.03 15.60
N ALA A 62 -8.47 -5.41 15.28
CA ALA A 62 -7.81 -4.45 16.15
C ALA A 62 -8.74 -3.31 16.60
N ASP A 63 -9.57 -2.79 15.69
CA ASP A 63 -10.47 -1.67 15.97
C ASP A 63 -11.57 -2.06 16.99
N GLN A 64 -12.00 -3.33 16.99
CA GLN A 64 -12.95 -3.85 17.97
C GLN A 64 -12.30 -4.04 19.35
N CYS A 65 -11.01 -4.37 19.39
CA CYS A 65 -10.26 -4.58 20.61
C CYS A 65 -9.81 -3.25 21.27
N LEU A 66 -9.39 -2.30 20.45
CA LEU A 66 -8.71 -1.07 20.88
C LEU A 66 -9.56 0.20 20.76
N GLY A 67 -10.70 0.13 20.08
CA GLY A 67 -11.51 1.32 19.78
C GLY A 67 -10.83 2.17 18.71
N THR A 68 -10.58 3.45 18.99
CA THR A 68 -9.82 4.30 18.06
C THR A 68 -8.33 4.10 18.24
N LEU A 69 -7.69 3.56 17.20
CA LEU A 69 -6.24 3.44 17.13
C LEU A 69 -5.59 4.82 17.05
N PRO A 70 -4.44 5.02 17.73
CA PRO A 70 -3.58 6.19 17.53
C PRO A 70 -3.19 6.34 16.06
N PRO A 71 -3.03 7.59 15.54
CA PRO A 71 -2.61 7.85 14.17
C PRO A 71 -1.31 7.11 13.78
N GLU A 72 -0.37 6.97 14.71
CA GLU A 72 0.91 6.29 14.48
C GLU A 72 0.71 4.79 14.24
N LEU A 73 -0.22 4.15 14.95
CA LEU A 73 -0.56 2.73 14.77
C LEU A 73 -1.36 2.50 13.48
N LEU A 74 -2.20 3.44 13.08
CA LEU A 74 -2.90 3.40 11.79
C LEU A 74 -1.91 3.48 10.62
N ALA A 75 -0.97 4.43 10.68
CA ALA A 75 0.08 4.56 9.67
C ALA A 75 0.95 3.29 9.60
N GLN A 76 1.30 2.68 10.74
CA GLN A 76 1.99 1.38 10.74
C GLN A 76 1.14 0.27 10.13
N LYS A 77 -0.16 0.21 10.41
CA LYS A 77 -1.06 -0.80 9.84
C LYS A 77 -1.17 -0.67 8.32
N GLU A 78 -1.21 0.55 7.80
CA GLU A 78 -1.16 0.83 6.35
C GLU A 78 0.20 0.47 5.74
N ASP A 79 1.30 0.76 6.42
CA ASP A 79 2.65 0.36 5.99
C ASP A 79 2.83 -1.17 5.99
N LEU A 80 2.19 -1.87 6.92
CA LEU A 80 2.16 -3.33 6.94
C LEU A 80 1.23 -3.90 5.86
N LEU A 81 0.23 -3.16 5.40
CA LEU A 81 -0.68 -3.61 4.34
C LEU A 81 0.07 -3.81 3.03
N LYS A 82 0.93 -2.88 2.61
CA LYS A 82 1.75 -3.03 1.39
C LYS A 82 2.63 -4.28 1.43
N ASP A 83 3.23 -4.59 2.58
CA ASP A 83 4.10 -5.75 2.74
C ASP A 83 3.30 -7.06 2.65
N ARG A 84 2.10 -7.07 3.25
CA ARG A 84 1.18 -8.21 3.16
C ARG A 84 0.67 -8.42 1.75
N VAL A 85 0.35 -7.35 1.01
CA VAL A 85 -0.03 -7.42 -0.40
C VAL A 85 1.11 -8.00 -1.24
N ALA A 86 2.35 -7.55 -1.03
CA ALA A 86 3.52 -8.07 -1.72
C ALA A 86 3.74 -9.57 -1.46
N VAL A 87 3.47 -10.04 -0.23
CA VAL A 87 3.53 -11.48 0.11
C VAL A 87 2.44 -12.27 -0.59
N GLU A 88 1.19 -11.77 -0.61
CA GLU A 88 0.09 -12.44 -1.30
C GLU A 88 0.30 -12.50 -2.82
N MET A 89 0.82 -11.42 -3.42
CA MET A 89 1.25 -11.41 -4.83
C MET A 89 2.26 -12.53 -5.12
N LYS A 90 3.31 -12.65 -4.30
CA LYS A 90 4.33 -13.70 -4.46
C LYS A 90 3.74 -15.10 -4.30
N ARG A 91 2.82 -15.29 -3.37
CA ARG A 91 2.10 -16.56 -3.17
C ARG A 91 1.25 -16.92 -4.37
N TYR A 92 0.60 -15.93 -4.98
CA TYR A 92 -0.23 -16.13 -6.16
C TYR A 92 0.61 -16.55 -7.37
N PHE A 93 1.67 -15.79 -7.68
CA PHE A 93 2.56 -16.06 -8.82
C PHE A 93 3.48 -17.28 -8.62
N LYS A 94 3.68 -17.74 -7.38
CA LYS A 94 4.49 -18.92 -7.02
C LYS A 94 5.92 -18.82 -7.55
N SER A 95 6.23 -19.57 -8.62
CA SER A 95 7.56 -19.65 -9.24
C SER A 95 7.70 -18.74 -10.47
N ASP A 96 6.71 -17.91 -10.77
CA ASP A 96 6.79 -16.91 -11.83
C ASP A 96 7.64 -15.72 -11.37
N PHE A 97 8.96 -15.94 -11.28
CA PHE A 97 9.92 -14.96 -10.80
C PHE A 97 10.03 -13.75 -11.73
N MET A 98 9.68 -13.90 -13.01
CA MET A 98 9.68 -12.78 -13.95
C MET A 98 8.59 -11.78 -13.56
N ARG A 99 7.33 -12.23 -13.39
CA ARG A 99 6.22 -11.35 -12.97
C ARG A 99 6.39 -10.81 -11.56
N ILE A 100 6.89 -11.63 -10.63
CA ILE A 100 7.23 -11.16 -9.28
C ILE A 100 8.29 -10.05 -9.34
N GLY A 101 9.34 -10.25 -10.14
CA GLY A 101 10.42 -9.28 -10.31
C GLY A 101 9.95 -7.99 -10.96
N HIS A 102 9.10 -8.10 -11.97
CA HIS A 102 8.46 -6.98 -12.67
C HIS A 102 7.64 -6.13 -11.67
N ALA A 103 6.62 -6.71 -11.04
CA ALA A 103 5.75 -6.01 -10.08
C ALA A 103 6.54 -5.39 -8.91
N THR A 104 7.61 -6.05 -8.43
CA THR A 104 8.47 -5.50 -7.38
C THR A 104 9.24 -4.25 -7.84
N ARG A 105 9.69 -4.21 -9.10
CA ARG A 105 10.33 -3.00 -9.66
C ARG A 105 9.30 -1.89 -9.87
N VAL A 106 8.10 -2.22 -10.37
CA VAL A 106 7.01 -1.26 -10.53
C VAL A 106 6.69 -0.59 -9.20
N ALA A 107 6.48 -1.38 -8.14
CA ALA A 107 6.21 -0.86 -6.79
C ALA A 107 7.31 0.08 -6.27
N ARG A 108 8.58 -0.20 -6.60
CA ARG A 108 9.72 0.64 -6.21
C ARG A 108 9.68 2.03 -6.85
N TYR A 109 9.33 2.13 -8.13
CA TYR A 109 9.17 3.43 -8.80
C TYR A 109 7.87 4.12 -8.36
N ALA A 110 6.80 3.34 -8.20
CA ALA A 110 5.49 3.84 -7.79
C ALA A 110 5.54 4.49 -6.41
N GLU A 111 6.35 3.95 -5.49
CA GLU A 111 6.59 4.58 -4.19
C GLU A 111 7.20 5.99 -4.32
N ARG A 112 8.21 6.14 -5.19
CA ARG A 112 8.94 7.41 -5.36
C ARG A 112 8.08 8.45 -6.06
N ILE A 113 7.42 8.05 -7.14
CA ILE A 113 6.54 8.92 -7.93
C ILE A 113 5.33 9.30 -7.07
N GLY A 114 4.67 8.34 -6.43
CA GLY A 114 3.52 8.59 -5.56
C GLY A 114 3.81 9.56 -4.42
N LYS A 115 5.00 9.49 -3.80
CA LYS A 115 5.44 10.45 -2.76
C LYS A 115 5.58 11.87 -3.30
N GLN A 116 6.07 12.04 -4.52
CA GLN A 116 6.30 13.36 -5.13
C GLN A 116 4.99 13.96 -5.68
N GLU A 117 4.12 13.12 -6.22
CA GLU A 117 2.80 13.51 -6.74
C GLU A 117 1.75 13.72 -5.63
N GLY A 118 2.05 13.32 -4.39
CA GLY A 118 1.13 13.44 -3.26
C GLY A 118 -0.08 12.48 -3.34
N GLY A 119 0.10 11.33 -3.99
CA GLY A 119 -0.93 10.30 -4.12
C GLY A 119 -1.12 9.46 -2.85
N ASN A 120 -2.17 8.66 -2.83
CA ASN A 120 -2.42 7.69 -1.76
C ASN A 120 -1.49 6.49 -1.92
N LEU A 121 -0.42 6.44 -1.12
CA LEU A 121 0.59 5.38 -1.20
C LEU A 121 0.03 3.98 -0.94
N ALA A 122 -0.99 3.82 -0.10
CA ALA A 122 -1.60 2.53 0.13
C ALA A 122 -2.25 1.98 -1.15
N ALA A 123 -2.96 2.84 -1.89
CA ALA A 123 -3.58 2.48 -3.17
C ALA A 123 -2.53 2.23 -4.25
N ILE A 124 -1.57 3.16 -4.39
CA ILE A 124 -0.50 3.09 -5.40
C ILE A 124 0.31 1.81 -5.24
N LEU A 125 0.76 1.48 -4.03
CA LEU A 125 1.60 0.31 -3.81
C LEU A 125 0.83 -0.99 -3.95
N ALA A 126 -0.42 -1.04 -3.47
CA ALA A 126 -1.26 -2.22 -3.65
C ALA A 126 -1.54 -2.49 -5.13
N ALA A 127 -1.91 -1.46 -5.90
CA ALA A 127 -2.12 -1.56 -7.33
C ALA A 127 -0.81 -1.92 -8.07
N ALA A 128 0.32 -1.30 -7.74
CA ALA A 128 1.60 -1.63 -8.37
C ALA A 128 2.01 -3.10 -8.17
N TYR A 129 1.76 -3.69 -7.00
CA TYR A 129 2.01 -5.11 -6.80
C TYR A 129 1.00 -6.02 -7.50
N LEU A 130 -0.23 -5.56 -7.73
CA LEU A 130 -1.34 -6.41 -8.19
C LEU A 130 -1.78 -6.13 -9.64
N HIS A 131 -1.23 -5.15 -10.35
CA HIS A 131 -1.67 -4.78 -11.72
C HIS A 131 -1.71 -5.96 -12.68
N ASP A 132 -0.66 -6.78 -12.66
CA ASP A 132 -0.49 -7.95 -13.51
C ASP A 132 -1.15 -9.23 -12.96
N ILE A 133 -1.89 -9.17 -11.84
CA ILE A 133 -2.39 -10.37 -11.14
C ILE A 133 -3.36 -11.20 -11.99
N GLY A 134 -4.00 -10.57 -12.98
CA GLY A 134 -4.93 -11.20 -13.91
C GLY A 134 -4.31 -12.17 -14.92
N ILE A 135 -2.98 -12.14 -15.14
CA ILE A 135 -2.33 -12.85 -16.24
C ILE A 135 -2.61 -14.36 -16.25
N HIS A 136 -2.44 -15.04 -15.11
CA HIS A 136 -2.65 -16.50 -15.05
C HIS A 136 -4.12 -16.88 -15.30
N GLU A 137 -5.06 -16.02 -14.88
CA GLU A 137 -6.49 -16.24 -15.16
C GLU A 137 -6.82 -15.98 -16.63
N ALA A 138 -6.23 -14.92 -17.20
CA ALA A 138 -6.36 -14.59 -18.61
C ALA A 138 -5.86 -15.74 -19.51
N GLU A 139 -4.67 -16.27 -19.22
CA GLU A 139 -4.10 -17.42 -19.92
C GLU A 139 -4.98 -18.67 -19.77
N ARG A 140 -5.50 -18.93 -18.56
CA ARG A 140 -6.32 -20.12 -18.31
C ARG A 140 -7.68 -20.07 -19.01
N LYS A 141 -8.37 -18.93 -18.95
CA LYS A 141 -9.74 -18.79 -19.45
C LYS A 141 -9.80 -18.47 -20.94
N HIS A 142 -8.88 -17.62 -21.41
CA HIS A 142 -8.90 -17.06 -22.75
C HIS A 142 -7.76 -17.57 -23.64
N GLY A 143 -6.80 -18.33 -23.08
CA GLY A 143 -5.63 -18.79 -23.81
C GLY A 143 -4.69 -17.66 -24.26
N SER A 144 -4.81 -16.49 -23.63
CA SER A 144 -4.13 -15.26 -24.02
C SER A 144 -3.82 -14.39 -22.82
N SER A 145 -2.66 -13.75 -22.84
CA SER A 145 -2.26 -12.72 -21.89
C SER A 145 -2.42 -11.32 -22.49
N GLU A 146 -3.34 -11.10 -23.43
CA GLU A 146 -3.64 -9.75 -23.94
C GLU A 146 -4.14 -8.84 -22.82
N ALA A 147 -3.77 -7.55 -22.88
CA ALA A 147 -4.10 -6.53 -21.88
C ALA A 147 -5.58 -6.56 -21.46
N LYS A 148 -6.51 -6.61 -22.43
CA LYS A 148 -7.96 -6.63 -22.17
C LYS A 148 -8.40 -7.78 -21.23
N TYR A 149 -7.78 -8.96 -21.34
CA TYR A 149 -8.16 -10.11 -20.53
C TYR A 149 -7.50 -10.03 -19.16
N GLN A 150 -6.29 -9.49 -19.07
CA GLN A 150 -5.66 -9.26 -17.77
C GLN A 150 -6.45 -8.24 -16.94
N GLU A 151 -6.90 -7.17 -17.59
CA GLU A 151 -7.73 -6.11 -17.00
C GLU A 151 -9.14 -6.60 -16.62
N GLU A 152 -9.70 -7.55 -17.38
CA GLU A 152 -10.97 -8.20 -17.02
C GLU A 152 -10.81 -9.12 -15.80
N GLU A 153 -9.73 -9.90 -15.75
CA GLU A 153 -9.55 -10.95 -14.74
C GLU A 153 -8.84 -10.48 -13.46
N GLY A 154 -8.06 -9.39 -13.53
CA GLY A 154 -7.28 -8.84 -12.42
C GLY A 154 -8.11 -8.33 -11.25
N PRO A 155 -9.12 -7.45 -11.45
CA PRO A 155 -9.88 -6.83 -10.37
C PRO A 155 -10.57 -7.84 -9.42
N PRO A 156 -11.23 -8.92 -9.88
CA PRO A 156 -11.80 -9.93 -8.99
C PRO A 156 -10.76 -10.59 -8.07
N ILE A 157 -9.55 -10.86 -8.57
CA ILE A 157 -8.47 -11.49 -7.80
C ILE A 157 -7.90 -10.50 -6.79
N ALA A 158 -7.63 -9.27 -7.22
CA ALA A 158 -7.13 -8.21 -6.37
C ALA A 158 -8.09 -7.93 -5.20
N ARG A 159 -9.40 -7.83 -5.49
CA ARG A 159 -10.46 -7.71 -4.48
C ARG A 159 -10.38 -8.85 -3.47
N SER A 160 -10.35 -10.10 -3.93
CA SER A 160 -10.27 -11.27 -3.05
C SER A 160 -9.04 -11.24 -2.14
N ILE A 161 -7.88 -10.85 -2.66
CA ILE A 161 -6.65 -10.69 -1.87
C ILE A 161 -6.83 -9.60 -0.81
N MET A 162 -7.25 -8.40 -1.22
CA MET A 162 -7.32 -7.24 -0.33
C MET A 162 -8.40 -7.37 0.74
N THR A 163 -9.56 -7.96 0.42
CA THR A 163 -10.61 -8.27 1.40
C THR A 163 -10.09 -9.22 2.48
N ARG A 164 -9.39 -10.31 2.11
CA ARG A 164 -8.78 -11.23 3.09
C ARG A 164 -7.71 -10.58 3.95
N LEU A 165 -7.09 -9.51 3.46
CA LEU A 165 -6.12 -8.72 4.23
C LEU A 165 -6.76 -7.69 5.15
N GLY A 166 -8.09 -7.49 5.09
CA GLY A 166 -8.83 -6.53 5.88
C GLY A 166 -8.67 -5.09 5.38
N ALA A 167 -8.42 -4.90 4.08
CA ALA A 167 -8.41 -3.57 3.48
C ALA A 167 -9.83 -2.96 3.48
N LYS A 168 -9.90 -1.63 3.60
CA LYS A 168 -11.17 -0.89 3.55
C LYS A 168 -11.74 -0.92 2.13
N GLU A 169 -13.06 -0.89 2.01
CA GLU A 169 -13.75 -0.99 0.71
C GLU A 169 -13.32 0.12 -0.24
N GLU A 170 -13.17 1.36 0.23
CA GLU A 170 -12.76 2.49 -0.61
C GLU A 170 -11.37 2.30 -1.22
N LEU A 171 -10.47 1.65 -0.49
CA LEU A 171 -9.13 1.32 -0.98
C LEU A 171 -9.17 0.16 -1.99
N ILE A 172 -10.04 -0.83 -1.76
CA ILE A 172 -10.25 -1.96 -2.66
C ILE A 172 -10.80 -1.47 -4.00
N GLU A 173 -11.80 -0.59 -3.98
CA GLU A 173 -12.39 -0.02 -5.20
C GLU A 173 -11.36 0.76 -6.02
N GLU A 174 -10.57 1.64 -5.39
CA GLU A 174 -9.51 2.39 -6.09
C GLU A 174 -8.49 1.45 -6.73
N VAL A 175 -8.04 0.41 -6.01
CA VAL A 175 -7.08 -0.55 -6.56
C VAL A 175 -7.69 -1.37 -7.69
N CYS A 176 -8.93 -1.82 -7.54
CA CYS A 176 -9.63 -2.57 -8.59
C CYS A 176 -9.86 -1.73 -9.85
N ASP A 177 -10.21 -0.45 -9.70
CA ASP A 177 -10.34 0.47 -10.83
C ASP A 177 -8.99 0.59 -11.56
N ILE A 178 -7.90 0.91 -10.85
CA ILE A 178 -6.56 1.02 -11.48
C ILE A 178 -6.20 -0.25 -12.25
N ILE A 179 -6.36 -1.43 -11.64
CA ILE A 179 -6.03 -2.72 -12.27
C ILE A 179 -6.91 -2.98 -13.50
N GLY A 180 -8.17 -2.56 -13.48
CA GLY A 180 -9.15 -2.82 -14.53
C GLY A 180 -8.93 -2.07 -15.84
N HIS A 181 -7.99 -1.12 -15.89
CA HIS A 181 -7.66 -0.39 -17.12
C HIS A 181 -6.22 0.16 -17.14
N HIS A 182 -5.28 -0.47 -16.43
CA HIS A 182 -3.90 0.02 -16.34
C HIS A 182 -3.13 0.05 -17.67
N HIS A 183 -3.51 -0.73 -18.69
CA HIS A 183 -2.98 -0.63 -20.04
C HIS A 183 -3.75 0.37 -20.92
N HIS A 184 -4.95 0.78 -20.50
CA HIS A 184 -5.84 1.66 -21.25
C HIS A 184 -6.23 2.91 -20.42
N PRO A 185 -5.28 3.86 -20.23
CA PRO A 185 -5.56 5.10 -19.51
C PRO A 185 -6.74 5.86 -20.13
N ARG A 186 -7.65 6.34 -19.28
CA ARG A 186 -8.76 7.22 -19.64
C ARG A 186 -8.24 8.65 -19.87
N ALA A 187 -9.12 9.51 -20.39
CA ALA A 187 -8.78 10.93 -20.60
C ALA A 187 -8.44 11.64 -19.28
N ASP A 188 -9.19 11.31 -18.22
CA ASP A 188 -8.98 11.81 -16.87
C ASP A 188 -8.68 10.63 -15.94
N GLU A 189 -7.48 10.65 -15.35
CA GLU A 189 -7.00 9.62 -14.44
C GLU A 189 -6.62 10.20 -13.08
N THR A 190 -6.77 9.39 -12.03
CA THR A 190 -6.36 9.77 -10.67
C THR A 190 -4.84 9.89 -10.57
N THR A 191 -4.37 10.64 -9.57
CA THR A 191 -2.93 10.70 -9.26
C THR A 191 -2.37 9.31 -8.97
N ASN A 192 -3.16 8.42 -8.36
CA ASN A 192 -2.74 7.07 -8.02
C ASN A 192 -2.53 6.24 -9.29
N PHE A 193 -3.50 6.28 -10.22
CA PHE A 193 -3.40 5.61 -11.51
C PHE A 193 -2.15 6.05 -12.26
N LYS A 194 -1.97 7.37 -12.42
CA LYS A 194 -0.86 7.92 -13.20
C LYS A 194 0.50 7.52 -12.63
N ALA A 195 0.63 7.47 -11.30
CA ALA A 195 1.84 7.01 -10.64
C ALA A 195 2.15 5.53 -10.95
N VAL A 196 1.14 4.66 -10.94
CA VAL A 196 1.29 3.23 -11.28
C VAL A 196 1.62 3.06 -12.75
N TYR A 197 0.90 3.74 -13.65
CA TYR A 197 1.11 3.70 -15.10
C TYR A 197 2.54 4.13 -15.47
N ASP A 198 3.01 5.27 -14.96
CA ASP A 198 4.36 5.76 -15.25
C ASP A 198 5.42 4.80 -14.72
N SER A 199 5.17 4.15 -13.59
CA SER A 199 6.09 3.19 -12.98
C SER A 199 6.19 1.90 -13.78
N ASP A 200 5.07 1.39 -14.27
CA ASP A 200 5.03 0.22 -15.16
C ASP A 200 5.75 0.52 -16.48
N LEU A 201 5.49 1.70 -17.06
CA LEU A 201 6.17 2.15 -18.27
C LEU A 201 7.69 2.20 -18.11
N ILE A 202 8.22 2.68 -16.97
CA ILE A 202 9.67 2.66 -16.69
C ILE A 202 10.20 1.22 -16.75
N VAL A 203 9.55 0.28 -16.08
CA VAL A 203 10.02 -1.11 -16.01
C VAL A 203 9.96 -1.77 -17.39
N ASN A 204 8.88 -1.56 -18.15
CA ASN A 204 8.73 -2.05 -19.50
C ASN A 204 9.84 -1.51 -20.43
N LEU A 205 10.23 -0.24 -20.27
CA LEU A 205 11.35 0.34 -21.01
C LEU A 205 12.71 -0.26 -20.58
N GLU A 206 12.94 -0.48 -19.27
CA GLU A 206 14.16 -1.14 -18.78
C GLU A 206 14.31 -2.57 -19.33
N GLU A 207 13.20 -3.31 -19.40
CA GLU A 207 13.17 -4.67 -19.95
C GLU A 207 13.48 -4.68 -21.45
N ARG A 208 12.81 -3.82 -22.23
CA ARG A 208 13.08 -3.66 -23.67
C ARG A 208 14.51 -3.20 -23.97
N GLN A 209 15.09 -2.35 -23.12
CA GLN A 209 16.47 -1.91 -23.27
C GLN A 209 17.46 -3.07 -23.05
N LYS A 210 17.24 -3.92 -22.05
CA LYS A 210 18.07 -5.12 -21.80
C LYS A 210 18.04 -6.11 -22.96
N GLU A 211 16.94 -6.15 -23.69
CA GLU A 211 16.78 -6.97 -24.90
C GLU A 211 17.35 -6.31 -26.17
N ASN A 212 18.00 -5.14 -26.06
CA ASN A 212 18.51 -4.32 -27.18
C ASN A 212 17.42 -3.92 -28.19
N LEU A 213 16.18 -3.73 -27.72
CA LEU A 213 15.02 -3.39 -28.55
C LEU A 213 14.71 -1.89 -28.60
N LEU A 214 15.60 -1.04 -28.07
CA LEU A 214 15.44 0.42 -28.00
C LEU A 214 16.76 1.13 -28.27
N ASP A 215 16.74 2.14 -29.14
CA ASP A 215 17.84 3.10 -29.30
C ASP A 215 17.62 4.34 -28.40
N GLU A 216 18.71 5.05 -28.08
CA GLU A 216 18.70 6.19 -27.15
C GLU A 216 17.83 7.36 -27.64
N ALA A 217 17.76 7.60 -28.96
CA ALA A 217 16.98 8.68 -29.53
C ALA A 217 15.47 8.43 -29.40
N ASN A 218 15.03 7.18 -29.60
CA ASN A 218 13.66 6.76 -29.40
C ASN A 218 13.27 6.76 -27.91
N LEU A 219 14.20 6.43 -27.01
CA LEU A 219 13.94 6.42 -25.57
C LEU A 219 13.54 7.79 -25.02
N SER A 220 14.30 8.84 -25.35
CA SER A 220 13.98 10.22 -24.91
C SER A 220 12.62 10.69 -25.41
N ASN A 221 12.30 10.42 -26.69
CA ASN A 221 11.01 10.79 -27.28
C ASN A 221 9.83 10.02 -26.65
N VAL A 222 10.03 8.75 -26.28
CA VAL A 222 9.00 7.97 -25.57
C VAL A 222 8.75 8.55 -24.18
N ILE A 223 9.80 8.91 -23.44
CA ILE A 223 9.68 9.49 -22.09
C ILE A 223 8.88 10.79 -22.12
N GLU A 224 9.15 11.67 -23.08
CA GLU A 224 8.43 12.95 -23.17
C GLU A 224 6.94 12.80 -23.52
N LYS A 225 6.59 11.80 -24.35
CA LYS A 225 5.22 11.68 -24.89
C LYS A 225 4.30 10.74 -24.12
N SER A 226 4.86 9.71 -23.49
CA SER A 226 4.06 8.57 -23.01
C SER A 226 3.77 8.63 -21.52
N PHE A 227 4.54 9.40 -20.75
CA PHE A 227 4.37 9.54 -19.30
C PHE A 227 3.26 10.55 -18.96
N LEU A 228 2.46 10.20 -17.97
CA LEU A 228 1.28 10.96 -17.52
C LEU A 228 1.62 12.01 -16.46
N THR A 229 2.73 11.87 -15.74
CA THR A 229 3.16 12.81 -14.68
C THR A 229 4.51 13.45 -14.96
N GLU A 230 4.74 14.63 -14.37
CA GLU A 230 6.04 15.29 -14.45
C GLU A 230 7.09 14.52 -13.64
N ASN A 231 6.74 14.03 -12.45
CA ASN A 231 7.69 13.29 -11.62
C ASN A 231 7.98 11.88 -12.19
N GLY A 232 7.03 11.27 -12.90
CA GLY A 232 7.27 10.06 -13.68
C GLY A 232 8.29 10.27 -14.79
N ARG A 233 8.18 11.36 -15.56
CA ARG A 233 9.21 11.75 -16.54
C ARG A 233 10.57 11.97 -15.89
N LYS A 234 10.63 12.68 -14.76
CA LYS A 234 11.88 12.93 -14.02
C LYS A 234 12.50 11.64 -13.50
N GLU A 235 11.70 10.72 -12.95
CA GLU A 235 12.20 9.44 -12.46
C GLU A 235 12.72 8.58 -13.63
N ALA A 236 12.01 8.54 -14.76
CA ALA A 236 12.47 7.85 -15.96
C ALA A 236 13.81 8.41 -16.47
N LYS A 237 13.95 9.74 -16.58
CA LYS A 237 15.21 10.37 -16.98
C LYS A 237 16.38 9.99 -16.06
N LYS A 238 16.14 9.92 -14.74
CA LYS A 238 17.14 9.46 -13.77
C LYS A 238 17.51 7.99 -13.98
N VAL A 239 16.52 7.12 -14.22
CA VAL A 239 16.76 5.68 -14.44
C VAL A 239 17.60 5.44 -15.70
N PHE A 240 17.34 6.20 -16.76
CA PHE A 240 18.03 6.05 -18.05
C PHE A 240 19.23 7.00 -18.24
N ASN A 241 19.63 7.76 -17.21
CA ASN A 241 20.72 8.74 -17.25
C ASN A 241 20.60 9.76 -18.42
N ILE A 242 19.37 10.21 -18.71
CA ILE A 242 19.12 11.22 -19.74
C ILE A 242 19.26 12.61 -19.10
N GLU A 243 20.20 13.40 -19.59
CA GLU A 243 20.41 14.78 -19.13
C GLU A 243 19.20 15.66 -19.49
N GLU A 244 18.80 16.55 -18.58
CA GLU A 244 17.83 17.59 -18.90
C GLU A 244 18.47 18.56 -19.89
N ALA A 245 17.87 18.75 -21.06
CA ALA A 245 18.24 19.84 -21.94
C ALA A 245 18.02 21.16 -21.18
N GLN A 246 19.12 21.88 -20.91
CA GLN A 246 19.12 23.20 -20.29
C GLN A 246 18.38 24.24 -21.11
#